data_AF-A0A937QBZ2-F1
#
_entry.id   AF-A0A937QBZ2-F1
#
_cell.length_a   1.000
_cell.length_b   1.000
_cell.length_c   1.000
_cell.angle_alpha   90.00
_cell.angle_beta   90.00
_cell.angle_gamma   90.00
#
_symmetry.space_group_name_H-M   'P 1'
#
loop_
_entity.id
_entity.type
_entity.pdbx_description
1 polymer ?
#
loop_
_entity_poly.entity_id
_entity_poly.type
_entity_poly.pdbx_seq_one_letter_code
_entity_poly.pdbx_strand_id
1 'polypeptide(L)'
;MHFNICQEYYKLFFSPKDVSCCFYSFTYDPETDTFICPAGQTLRRRNYNKKRKHYEYKASAEKCNQCKLKKRCTRAKQGRSLKRHARQDELEVMLKKAESRSARRDIKRRQDISERSFARSKRYGYKRARWRRLWRMEIQDFLTATVQNIMVLISQPKRRMSKSNVQRELIGNYLRNKWPDDTTIRGLLRIIVRLNVSLTSA
;
A
#
# COMPACT_ATOMS: atom_id res chain seq x y z
N MET A 1 21.59 17.40 -7.43
CA MET A 1 20.33 18.19 -7.41
C MET A 1 19.14 17.47 -8.09
N HIS A 2 18.87 16.17 -7.84
CA HIS A 2 17.70 15.50 -8.43
C HIS A 2 17.27 14.26 -7.60
N PHE A 3 17.24 14.40 -6.27
CA PHE A 3 16.86 13.33 -5.34
C PHE A 3 15.50 13.54 -4.67
N ASN A 4 14.89 14.73 -4.79
CA ASN A 4 13.63 15.05 -4.10
C ASN A 4 12.35 14.76 -4.89
N ILE A 5 12.46 14.45 -6.19
CA ILE A 5 11.26 14.34 -7.03
C ILE A 5 10.47 13.06 -6.70
N CYS A 6 11.09 11.88 -6.57
CA CYS A 6 10.32 10.65 -6.32
C CYS A 6 9.70 10.53 -4.91
N GLN A 7 10.22 11.22 -3.89
CA GLN A 7 9.55 11.30 -2.59
C GLN A 7 8.37 12.29 -2.60
N GLU A 8 8.39 13.29 -3.47
CA GLU A 8 7.24 14.20 -3.67
C GLU A 8 6.08 13.51 -4.41
N TYR A 9 6.36 12.63 -5.38
CA TYR A 9 5.31 11.97 -6.17
C TYR A 9 4.39 11.05 -5.35
N TYR A 10 4.87 10.37 -4.31
CA TYR A 10 4.01 9.57 -3.41
C TYR A 10 3.21 10.41 -2.41
N LYS A 11 3.60 11.67 -2.17
CA LYS A 11 2.83 12.65 -1.36
C LYS A 11 1.72 13.34 -2.16
N LEU A 12 1.71 13.23 -3.49
CA LEU A 12 0.77 13.94 -4.37
C LEU A 12 -0.57 13.21 -4.59
N PHE A 13 -0.66 11.90 -4.35
CA PHE A 13 -1.93 11.15 -4.51
C PHE A 13 -2.69 10.89 -3.21
N PHE A 14 -1.99 10.91 -2.08
CA PHE A 14 -2.59 10.90 -0.74
C PHE A 14 -2.04 12.10 0.01
N SER A 15 -2.61 13.27 -0.27
CA SER A 15 -2.36 14.45 0.55
C SER A 15 -2.94 14.18 1.95
N PRO A 16 -2.11 14.10 3.02
CA PRO A 16 -2.61 14.05 4.39
C PRO A 16 -3.23 15.40 4.83
N LYS A 17 -3.26 16.40 3.91
CA LYS A 17 -3.66 17.77 4.22
C LYS A 17 -5.17 17.95 4.42
N ASP A 18 -5.98 16.91 4.19
CA ASP A 18 -7.41 16.96 4.55
C ASP A 18 -7.67 16.52 6.00
N VAL A 19 -6.67 15.97 6.71
CA VAL A 19 -6.81 15.57 8.12
C VAL A 19 -6.34 16.65 9.10
N SER A 20 -5.57 17.66 8.64
CA SER A 20 -5.03 18.70 9.54
C SER A 20 -5.35 20.15 9.12
N CYS A 21 -6.58 20.41 8.67
CA CYS A 21 -7.07 21.79 8.49
C CYS A 21 -8.29 22.09 9.38
N CYS A 22 -8.14 21.91 10.69
CA CYS A 22 -8.68 22.90 11.62
C CYS A 22 -8.05 22.76 13.00
N PHE A 23 -7.83 23.91 13.63
CA PHE A 23 -7.52 24.12 15.05
C PHE A 23 -8.59 23.56 16.03
N TYR A 24 -9.48 22.70 15.55
CA TYR A 24 -10.65 22.18 16.25
C TYR A 24 -10.93 20.75 15.75
N SER A 25 -10.82 19.78 16.64
CA SER A 25 -11.10 18.37 16.39
C SER A 25 -12.60 18.15 16.18
N PHE A 26 -13.01 17.94 14.93
CA PHE A 26 -14.35 17.42 14.62
C PHE A 26 -14.31 15.89 14.74
N THR A 27 -15.24 15.32 15.49
CA THR A 27 -15.34 13.87 15.71
C THR A 27 -16.46 13.32 14.86
N TYR A 28 -16.20 12.25 14.11
CA TYR A 28 -17.23 11.52 13.37
C TYR A 28 -17.82 10.43 14.25
N ASP A 29 -19.14 10.37 14.34
CA ASP A 29 -19.88 9.30 14.99
C ASP A 29 -20.48 8.37 13.91
N PRO A 30 -19.99 7.13 13.77
CA PRO A 30 -20.47 6.19 12.76
C PRO A 30 -21.89 5.70 13.03
N GLU A 31 -22.35 5.65 14.28
CA GLU A 31 -23.68 5.14 14.63
C GLU A 31 -24.79 6.07 14.15
N THR A 32 -24.58 7.38 14.27
CA THR A 32 -25.56 8.40 13.89
C THR A 32 -25.32 9.04 12.53
N ASP A 33 -24.25 8.65 11.82
CA ASP A 33 -23.75 9.30 10.59
C ASP A 33 -23.68 10.84 10.76
N THR A 34 -23.07 11.29 11.85
CA THR A 34 -22.96 12.72 12.18
C THR A 34 -21.55 13.12 12.56
N PHE A 35 -21.26 14.42 12.42
CA PHE A 35 -20.04 15.01 12.96
C PHE A 35 -20.36 15.88 14.17
N ILE A 36 -19.52 15.82 15.19
CA ILE A 36 -19.61 16.65 16.39
C ILE A 36 -18.57 17.77 16.29
N CYS A 37 -19.05 19.01 16.37
CA CYS A 37 -18.23 20.21 16.45
C CYS A 37 -17.59 20.33 17.84
N PRO A 38 -16.40 20.94 17.99
CA PRO A 38 -15.83 21.31 19.30
C PRO A 38 -16.79 22.14 20.18
N ALA A 39 -17.73 22.88 19.57
CA ALA A 39 -18.76 23.65 20.27
C ALA A 39 -19.97 22.81 20.70
N GLY A 40 -19.90 21.48 20.59
CA GLY A 40 -20.98 20.54 20.92
C GLY A 40 -22.13 20.46 19.91
N GLN A 41 -22.02 21.14 18.76
CA GLN A 41 -23.08 21.12 17.74
C GLN A 41 -22.92 19.94 16.77
N THR A 42 -24.03 19.25 16.49
CA THR A 42 -24.07 18.15 15.53
C THR A 42 -24.22 18.66 14.10
N LEU A 43 -23.37 18.17 13.21
CA LEU A 43 -23.43 18.39 11.76
C LEU A 43 -24.04 17.15 11.12
N ARG A 44 -25.12 17.36 10.37
CA ARG A 44 -25.85 16.29 9.68
C ARG A 44 -25.51 16.28 8.19
N ARG A 45 -25.65 15.10 7.58
CA ARG A 45 -25.51 14.92 6.14
C ARG A 45 -26.56 15.75 5.39
N ARG A 46 -26.12 16.58 4.44
CA ARG A 46 -26.99 17.51 3.69
C ARG A 46 -27.06 17.19 2.20
N ASN A 47 -25.92 16.89 1.58
CA ASN A 47 -25.85 16.70 0.15
C ASN A 47 -24.86 15.60 -0.23
N TYR A 48 -25.04 15.00 -1.40
CA TYR A 48 -24.13 14.02 -1.97
C TYR A 48 -23.63 14.48 -3.33
N ASN A 49 -22.31 14.63 -3.46
CA ASN A 49 -21.69 14.98 -4.73
C ASN A 49 -21.36 13.72 -5.53
N LYS A 50 -22.19 13.38 -6.53
CA LYS A 50 -22.00 12.20 -7.38
C LYS A 50 -20.66 12.18 -8.12
N LYS A 51 -20.21 13.32 -8.65
CA LYS A 51 -18.95 13.42 -9.42
C LYS A 51 -17.72 13.16 -8.56
N ARG A 52 -17.74 13.64 -7.31
CA ARG A 52 -16.60 13.53 -6.38
C ARG A 52 -16.80 12.45 -5.30
N LYS A 53 -17.90 11.69 -5.34
CA LYS A 53 -18.26 10.60 -4.42
C LYS A 53 -18.08 10.94 -2.93
N HIS A 54 -18.47 12.14 -2.51
CA HIS A 54 -18.41 12.55 -1.11
C HIS A 54 -19.74 13.11 -0.62
N TYR A 55 -19.98 12.91 0.67
CA TYR A 55 -21.08 13.48 1.42
C TYR A 55 -20.65 14.80 2.05
N GLU A 56 -21.54 15.78 2.03
CA GLU A 56 -21.37 17.07 2.68
C GLU A 56 -22.16 17.09 4.00
N TYR A 57 -21.49 17.46 5.09
CA TYR A 57 -22.06 17.57 6.44
C TYR A 57 -22.04 19.01 6.89
N LYS A 58 -23.13 19.46 7.50
CA LYS A 58 -23.30 20.86 7.87
C LYS A 58 -24.19 21.01 9.11
N ALA A 59 -23.86 21.98 9.96
CA ALA A 59 -24.72 22.40 11.07
C ALA A 59 -25.71 23.48 10.61
N SER A 60 -26.72 23.77 11.42
CA SER A 60 -27.60 24.92 11.18
C SER A 60 -26.78 26.21 11.11
N ALA A 61 -27.06 27.04 10.09
CA ALA A 61 -26.37 28.31 9.89
C ALA A 61 -26.59 29.25 11.09
N GLU A 62 -27.79 29.25 11.69
CA GLU A 62 -28.12 30.08 12.86
C GLU A 62 -27.24 29.73 14.06
N LYS A 63 -27.18 28.45 14.43
CA LYS A 63 -26.34 27.96 15.54
C LYS A 63 -24.86 28.22 15.28
N CYS A 64 -24.42 28.06 14.03
CA CYS A 64 -23.03 28.35 13.65
C CYS A 64 -22.73 29.86 13.68
N ASN A 65 -23.72 30.70 13.36
CA ASN A 65 -23.58 32.16 13.34
C ASN A 65 -23.55 32.76 14.74
N GLN A 66 -24.26 32.15 15.71
CA GLN A 66 -24.25 32.53 17.12
C GLN A 66 -23.06 31.93 17.90
N CYS A 67 -22.28 31.04 17.29
CA CYS A 67 -21.18 30.37 17.97
C CYS A 67 -20.01 31.32 18.27
N LYS A 68 -19.56 31.37 19.53
CA LYS A 68 -18.39 32.15 19.98
C LYS A 68 -17.11 31.77 19.22
N LEU A 69 -16.99 30.50 18.81
CA LEU A 69 -15.82 29.98 18.08
C LEU A 69 -15.87 30.28 16.58
N LYS A 70 -16.97 30.84 16.05
CA LYS A 70 -17.15 31.09 14.61
C LYS A 70 -15.99 31.88 14.00
N LYS A 71 -15.59 32.99 14.65
CA LYS A 71 -14.50 33.86 14.17
C LYS A 71 -13.20 33.10 13.90
N ARG A 72 -12.93 32.02 14.66
CA ARG A 72 -11.75 31.15 14.50
C ARG A 72 -12.04 29.87 13.67
N CYS A 73 -13.30 29.46 13.52
CA CYS A 73 -13.70 28.20 12.89
C CYS A 73 -14.00 28.33 11.39
N THR A 74 -14.71 29.39 10.97
CA THR A 74 -15.07 29.62 9.56
C THR A 74 -15.46 31.08 9.30
N ARG A 75 -15.16 31.58 8.10
CA ARG A 75 -15.62 32.89 7.61
C ARG A 75 -16.94 32.83 6.83
N ALA A 76 -17.46 31.62 6.58
CA ALA A 76 -18.66 31.44 5.76
C ALA A 76 -19.94 31.89 6.49
N LYS A 77 -20.79 32.67 5.79
CA LYS A 77 -22.11 33.11 6.29
C LYS A 77 -23.06 31.95 6.62
N GLN A 78 -22.86 30.86 5.90
CA GLN A 78 -23.68 29.67 5.93
C GLN A 78 -23.19 28.63 6.96
N GLY A 79 -22.11 28.92 7.70
CA GLY A 79 -21.47 27.97 8.61
C GLY A 79 -20.46 27.06 7.90
N ARG A 80 -19.77 26.23 8.68
CA ARG A 80 -18.72 25.32 8.18
C ARG A 80 -19.35 24.06 7.58
N SER A 81 -18.88 23.65 6.40
CA SER A 81 -19.19 22.34 5.83
C SER A 81 -17.98 21.42 5.88
N LEU A 82 -18.24 20.16 6.19
CA LEU A 82 -17.26 19.07 6.15
C LEU A 82 -17.60 18.14 5.00
N LYS A 83 -16.56 17.53 4.42
CA LYS A 83 -16.70 16.57 3.32
C LYS A 83 -16.13 15.25 3.76
N ARG A 84 -16.89 14.16 3.59
CA ARG A 84 -16.45 12.80 3.87
C ARG A 84 -16.64 11.95 2.63
N HIS A 85 -15.59 11.26 2.19
CA HIS A 85 -15.69 10.38 1.02
C HIS A 85 -16.59 9.18 1.34
N ALA A 86 -17.32 8.66 0.34
CA ALA A 86 -18.23 7.53 0.54
C ALA A 86 -17.52 6.26 1.06
N ARG A 87 -16.23 6.11 0.72
CA ARG A 87 -15.37 4.99 1.16
C ARG A 87 -14.35 5.41 2.21
N GLN A 88 -14.66 6.41 3.04
CA GLN A 88 -13.72 6.91 4.03
C GLN A 88 -13.32 5.82 5.04
N ASP A 89 -14.25 4.96 5.46
CA ASP A 89 -13.97 3.88 6.41
C ASP A 89 -12.95 2.88 5.87
N GLU A 90 -13.08 2.48 4.60
CA GLU A 90 -12.10 1.62 3.92
C GLU A 90 -10.72 2.27 3.91
N LEU A 91 -10.66 3.56 3.60
CA LEU A 91 -9.40 4.30 3.57
C LEU A 91 -8.75 4.36 4.95
N GLU A 92 -9.53 4.57 6.02
CA GLU A 92 -9.02 4.58 7.39
C GLU A 92 -8.48 3.21 7.82
N VAL A 93 -9.17 2.12 7.46
CA VAL A 93 -8.68 0.76 7.69
C VAL A 93 -7.37 0.52 6.93
N MET A 94 -7.28 0.93 5.66
CA MET A 94 -6.06 0.80 4.87
C MET A 94 -4.90 1.61 5.43
N LEU A 95 -5.16 2.83 5.92
CA LEU A 95 -4.16 3.68 6.56
C LEU A 95 -3.65 3.06 7.87
N LYS A 96 -4.54 2.58 8.75
CA LYS A 96 -4.15 1.86 9.98
C LYS A 96 -3.30 0.63 9.65
N LYS A 97 -3.66 -0.12 8.60
CA LYS A 97 -2.86 -1.27 8.13
C LYS A 97 -1.49 -0.84 7.61
N ALA A 98 -1.40 0.28 6.90
CA ALA A 98 -0.14 0.83 6.39
C ALA A 98 0.79 1.32 7.51
N GLU A 99 0.25 1.73 8.66
CA GLU A 99 1.03 2.12 9.84
C GLU A 99 1.67 0.94 10.59
N SER A 100 1.23 -0.29 10.31
CA SER A 100 1.79 -1.48 10.95
C SER A 100 3.29 -1.64 10.69
N ARG A 101 4.01 -2.24 11.65
CA ARG A 101 5.47 -2.45 11.55
C ARG A 101 5.85 -3.34 10.36
N SER A 102 5.01 -4.31 9.98
CA SER A 102 5.23 -5.13 8.78
C SER A 102 5.08 -4.30 7.51
N ALA A 103 4.02 -3.50 7.40
CA ALA A 103 3.80 -2.63 6.24
C ALA A 103 4.90 -1.57 6.10
N ARG A 104 5.31 -0.91 7.19
CA ARG A 104 6.42 0.07 7.17
C ARG A 104 7.73 -0.56 6.69
N ARG A 105 8.04 -1.78 7.14
CA ARG A 105 9.24 -2.52 6.69
C ARG A 105 9.16 -2.88 5.20
N ASP A 106 8.00 -3.31 4.74
CA ASP A 106 7.77 -3.64 3.33
C ASP A 106 7.85 -2.40 2.42
N ILE A 107 7.24 -1.28 2.82
CA ILE A 107 7.38 0.02 2.12
C ILE A 107 8.85 0.41 2.00
N LYS A 108 9.61 0.35 3.10
CA LYS A 108 11.04 0.67 3.10
C LYS A 108 11.84 -0.24 2.15
N ARG A 109 11.56 -1.55 2.17
CA ARG A 109 12.19 -2.51 1.24
C ARG A 109 11.87 -2.18 -0.23
N ARG A 110 10.61 -1.87 -0.54
CA ARG A 110 10.19 -1.53 -1.91
C ARG A 110 10.80 -0.22 -2.39
N GLN A 111 10.98 0.75 -1.49
CA GLN A 111 11.66 2.00 -1.80
C GLN A 111 13.10 1.72 -2.31
N ASP A 112 13.87 0.93 -1.58
CA ASP A 112 15.25 0.59 -1.95
C ASP A 112 15.32 -0.17 -3.29
N ILE A 113 14.40 -1.12 -3.51
CA ILE A 113 14.35 -1.91 -4.77
C ILE A 113 13.94 -1.02 -5.96
N SER A 114 12.93 -0.18 -5.77
CA SER A 114 12.41 0.73 -6.81
C SER A 114 13.48 1.73 -7.25
N GLU A 115 14.18 2.35 -6.29
CA GLU A 115 15.22 3.33 -6.59
C GLU A 115 16.40 2.70 -7.35
N ARG A 116 16.82 1.49 -6.93
CA ARG A 116 17.88 0.74 -7.64
C ARG A 116 17.46 0.37 -9.05
N SER A 117 16.22 -0.06 -9.25
CA SER A 117 15.67 -0.36 -10.57
C SER A 117 15.71 0.89 -11.45
N PHE A 118 15.18 2.02 -10.98
CA PHE A 118 15.17 3.28 -11.72
C PHE A 118 16.59 3.78 -12.04
N ALA A 119 17.52 3.69 -11.09
CA ALA A 119 18.92 4.03 -11.30
C ALA A 119 19.55 3.17 -12.40
N ARG A 120 19.25 1.88 -12.45
CA ARG A 120 19.71 0.97 -13.51
C ARG A 120 19.06 1.30 -14.86
N SER A 121 17.76 1.66 -14.89
CA SER A 121 17.05 2.03 -16.12
C SER A 121 17.74 3.20 -16.84
N LYS A 122 18.31 4.14 -16.09
CA LYS A 122 19.05 5.29 -16.66
C LYS A 122 20.21 4.85 -17.56
N ARG A 123 20.85 3.70 -17.30
CA ARG A 123 21.92 3.15 -18.17
C ARG A 123 21.40 2.78 -19.56
N TYR A 124 20.13 2.39 -19.66
CA TYR A 124 19.47 2.01 -20.92
C TYR A 124 18.77 3.19 -21.61
N GLY A 125 19.10 4.44 -21.24
CA GLY A 125 18.56 5.63 -21.89
C GLY A 125 17.19 6.10 -21.37
N TYR A 126 16.72 5.58 -20.24
CA TYR A 126 15.41 5.90 -19.67
C TYR A 126 15.19 7.38 -19.33
N LYS A 127 16.26 8.20 -19.24
CA LYS A 127 16.15 9.65 -19.04
C LYS A 127 15.58 10.40 -20.24
N ARG A 128 15.56 9.78 -21.42
CA ARG A 128 15.14 10.43 -22.67
C ARG A 128 13.97 9.65 -23.27
N ALA A 129 12.95 10.38 -23.68
CA ALA A 129 11.88 9.83 -24.49
C ALA A 129 12.41 9.61 -25.92
N ARG A 130 12.49 8.34 -26.36
CA ARG A 130 12.92 8.01 -27.73
C ARG A 130 11.81 8.31 -28.75
N TRP A 131 10.55 8.24 -28.31
CA TRP A 131 9.38 8.43 -29.16
C TRP A 131 8.40 9.44 -28.59
N ARG A 132 7.55 10.00 -29.46
CA ARG A 132 6.42 10.85 -29.06
C ARG A 132 5.16 9.99 -28.91
N ARG A 133 4.22 10.44 -28.07
CA ARG A 133 2.95 9.77 -27.68
C ARG A 133 3.12 8.65 -26.65
N LEU A 134 2.12 8.52 -25.75
CA LEU A 134 2.16 7.62 -24.58
C LEU A 134 2.32 6.15 -24.96
N TRP A 135 1.53 5.64 -25.91
CA TRP A 135 1.58 4.24 -26.33
C TRP A 135 2.95 3.80 -26.86
N ARG A 136 3.73 4.72 -27.48
CA ARG A 136 5.10 4.42 -27.89
C ARG A 136 6.05 4.41 -26.69
N MET A 137 5.87 5.36 -25.77
CA MET A 137 6.67 5.39 -24.55
C MET A 137 6.46 4.16 -23.66
N GLU A 138 5.25 3.60 -23.64
CA GLU A 138 4.97 2.32 -22.97
C GLU A 138 5.83 1.18 -23.53
N ILE A 139 6.01 1.10 -24.86
CA ILE A 139 6.90 0.11 -25.49
C ILE A 139 8.34 0.28 -24.99
N GLN A 140 8.85 1.51 -24.93
CA GLN A 140 10.20 1.79 -24.41
C GLN A 140 10.34 1.34 -22.94
N ASP A 141 9.31 1.57 -22.13
CA ASP A 141 9.30 1.18 -20.72
C ASP A 141 9.33 -0.35 -20.58
N PHE A 142 8.48 -1.07 -21.31
CA PHE A 142 8.46 -2.54 -21.30
C PHE A 142 9.77 -3.15 -21.76
N LEU A 143 10.38 -2.62 -22.83
CA LEU A 143 11.68 -3.09 -23.31
C LEU A 143 12.77 -2.87 -22.24
N THR A 144 12.77 -1.71 -21.59
CA THR A 144 13.72 -1.41 -20.51
C THR A 144 13.54 -2.36 -19.32
N ALA A 145 12.30 -2.56 -18.88
CA ALA A 145 11.97 -3.50 -17.80
C ALA A 145 12.37 -4.94 -18.15
N THR A 146 12.17 -5.35 -19.41
CA THR A 146 12.54 -6.69 -19.90
C THR A 146 14.04 -6.91 -19.81
N VAL A 147 14.84 -5.96 -20.30
CA VAL A 147 16.30 -6.02 -20.20
C VAL A 147 16.74 -6.08 -18.73
N GLN A 148 16.14 -5.31 -17.84
CA GLN A 148 16.45 -5.34 -16.41
C GLN A 148 16.15 -6.70 -15.77
N ASN A 149 15.00 -7.28 -16.09
CA ASN A 149 14.59 -8.60 -15.59
C ASN A 149 15.55 -9.68 -16.09
N ILE A 150 15.92 -9.66 -17.38
CA ILE A 150 16.91 -10.58 -17.96
C ILE A 150 18.26 -10.45 -17.24
N MET A 151 18.75 -9.22 -17.03
CA MET A 151 20.01 -8.99 -16.33
C MET A 151 19.97 -9.47 -14.88
N VAL A 152 18.84 -9.31 -14.18
CA VAL A 152 18.65 -9.87 -12.84
C VAL A 152 18.73 -11.40 -12.89
N LEU A 153 18.02 -12.05 -13.82
CA LEU A 153 18.04 -13.51 -13.98
C LEU A 153 19.44 -14.05 -14.27
N ILE A 154 20.19 -13.40 -15.16
CA ILE A 154 21.58 -13.78 -15.49
C ILE A 154 22.50 -13.58 -14.27
N SER A 155 22.27 -12.52 -13.49
CA SER A 155 23.10 -12.20 -12.31
C SER A 155 22.78 -13.06 -11.09
N GLN A 156 21.66 -13.78 -11.08
CA GLN A 156 21.37 -14.68 -9.96
C GLN A 156 22.39 -15.82 -10.00
N PRO A 157 23.13 -16.06 -8.90
CA PRO A 157 23.93 -17.27 -8.83
C PRO A 157 22.97 -18.44 -9.02
N LYS A 158 23.21 -19.28 -10.03
CA LYS A 158 22.57 -20.61 -10.08
C LYS A 158 22.77 -21.18 -8.69
N ARG A 159 21.70 -21.51 -7.95
CA ARG A 159 21.85 -22.37 -6.78
C ARG A 159 22.59 -23.59 -7.28
N ARG A 160 23.90 -23.70 -7.00
CA ARG A 160 24.62 -24.95 -7.18
C ARG A 160 24.09 -25.86 -6.09
N MET A 161 22.97 -26.50 -6.38
CA MET A 161 22.52 -27.60 -5.54
C MET A 161 23.55 -28.71 -5.73
N SER A 162 24.13 -29.20 -4.63
CA SER A 162 24.86 -30.46 -4.69
C SER A 162 23.95 -31.53 -5.28
N LYS A 163 24.50 -32.55 -5.94
CA LYS A 163 23.70 -33.67 -6.49
C LYS A 163 22.73 -34.26 -5.45
N SER A 164 23.15 -34.30 -4.18
CA SER A 164 22.33 -34.73 -3.03
C SER A 164 21.12 -33.82 -2.74
N ASN A 165 21.23 -32.51 -2.99
CA ASN A 165 20.14 -31.55 -2.79
C ASN A 165 19.13 -31.57 -3.95
N VAL A 166 19.58 -31.85 -5.18
CA VAL A 166 18.69 -32.08 -6.33
C VAL A 166 17.84 -33.34 -6.10
N GLN A 167 18.45 -34.43 -5.64
CA GLN A 167 17.74 -35.69 -5.35
C GLN A 167 16.67 -35.49 -4.25
N ARG A 168 17.01 -34.79 -3.15
CA ARG A 168 16.06 -34.49 -2.07
C ARG A 168 14.90 -33.59 -2.50
N GLU A 169 15.14 -32.61 -3.35
CA GLU A 169 14.09 -31.69 -3.80
C GLU A 169 13.16 -32.36 -4.80
N LEU A 170 13.68 -33.20 -5.71
CA LEU A 170 12.86 -34.03 -6.61
C LEU A 170 12.00 -35.03 -5.84
N ILE A 171 12.58 -35.73 -4.85
CA ILE A 171 11.82 -36.65 -3.98
C ILE A 171 10.78 -35.86 -3.14
N GLY A 172 11.16 -34.71 -2.60
CA GLY A 172 10.25 -33.85 -1.83
C GLY A 172 9.10 -33.29 -2.66
N ASN A 173 9.34 -32.96 -3.94
CA ASN A 173 8.30 -32.52 -4.87
C ASN A 173 7.43 -33.69 -5.33
N TYR A 174 8.01 -34.87 -5.58
CA TYR A 174 7.24 -36.10 -5.89
C TYR A 174 6.33 -36.49 -4.73
N LEU A 175 6.82 -36.49 -3.49
CA LEU A 175 6.03 -36.82 -2.30
C LEU A 175 4.94 -35.77 -2.01
N ARG A 176 5.20 -34.47 -2.22
CA ARG A 176 4.18 -33.41 -2.09
C ARG A 176 3.08 -33.50 -3.14
N ASN A 177 3.42 -33.88 -4.36
CA ASN A 177 2.46 -33.93 -5.48
C ASN A 177 1.69 -35.26 -5.53
N LYS A 178 2.25 -36.37 -5.01
CA LYS A 178 1.62 -37.69 -5.04
C LYS A 178 0.67 -37.93 -3.86
N TRP A 179 0.83 -37.23 -2.74
CA TRP A 179 -0.03 -37.35 -1.55
C TRP A 179 -0.39 -35.96 -1.00
N PRO A 180 -1.46 -35.35 -1.50
CA PRO A 180 -1.96 -34.08 -0.98
C PRO A 180 -2.76 -34.37 0.30
N ASP A 181 -2.15 -34.02 1.42
CA ASP A 181 -2.79 -33.83 2.72
C ASP A 181 -3.41 -35.05 3.41
N ASP A 182 -2.55 -35.98 3.83
CA ASP A 182 -2.85 -36.87 4.96
C ASP A 182 -1.90 -36.56 6.13
N THR A 183 -2.41 -35.86 7.14
CA THR A 183 -1.63 -35.33 8.29
C THR A 183 -1.00 -36.42 9.15
N THR A 184 -1.48 -37.65 9.03
CA THR A 184 -1.07 -38.84 9.80
C THR A 184 0.30 -39.37 9.33
N ILE A 185 0.57 -39.30 8.02
CA ILE A 185 1.78 -39.85 7.39
C ILE A 185 2.99 -38.90 7.55
N ARG A 186 2.76 -37.58 7.65
CA ARG A 186 3.83 -36.57 7.86
C ARG A 186 4.58 -36.75 9.19
N GLY A 187 3.92 -37.31 10.22
CA GLY A 187 4.55 -37.63 11.51
C GLY A 187 5.50 -38.83 11.41
N LEU A 188 5.04 -39.92 10.79
CA LEU A 188 5.80 -41.17 10.65
C LEU A 188 6.99 -41.03 9.68
N LEU A 189 6.84 -40.30 8.57
CA LEU A 189 7.93 -40.09 7.61
C LEU A 189 9.05 -39.17 8.13
N ARG A 190 8.75 -38.22 9.02
CA ARG A 190 9.79 -37.44 9.71
C ARG A 190 10.66 -38.30 10.63
N ILE A 191 10.10 -39.38 11.19
CA ILE A 191 10.82 -40.33 12.04
C ILE A 191 11.70 -41.25 11.17
N ILE A 192 11.17 -41.78 10.06
CA ILE A 192 11.91 -42.68 9.16
C ILE A 192 13.09 -41.99 8.47
N VAL A 193 12.93 -40.74 8.01
CA VAL A 193 14.03 -39.98 7.39
C VAL A 193 15.11 -39.60 8.41
N ARG A 194 14.78 -39.46 9.69
CA ARG A 194 15.77 -39.23 10.76
C ARG A 194 16.57 -40.51 11.09
N LEU A 195 15.93 -41.67 11.05
CA LEU A 195 16.58 -42.96 11.35
C LEU A 195 17.55 -43.42 10.24
N ASN A 196 17.26 -43.14 8.97
CA ASN A 196 18.14 -43.52 7.85
C ASN A 196 19.40 -42.65 7.70
N VAL A 197 19.42 -41.43 8.27
CA VAL A 197 20.62 -40.57 8.25
C VAL A 197 21.64 -41.01 9.32
N SER A 198 21.20 -41.69 10.38
CA SER A 198 22.10 -42.22 11.42
C SER A 198 22.76 -43.57 11.04
N LEU A 199 22.19 -44.30 10.09
CA LEU A 199 22.68 -45.62 9.64
C LEU A 199 23.68 -45.56 8.48
N THR A 200 24.02 -44.36 7.99
CA THR A 200 24.97 -44.16 6.87
C THR A 200 26.24 -43.41 7.30
N SER A 201 26.45 -43.26 8.60
CA SER A 201 27.65 -42.65 9.21
C SER A 201 28.27 -43.53 10.31
N ALA A 202 28.26 -44.85 10.10
CA ALA A 202 29.08 -45.85 10.77
C ALA A 202 29.78 -46.69 9.70
#